data_AF-A0A969K681-F1
#
_entry.id   AF-A0A969K681-F1
#
_cell.length_a   1.000
_cell.length_b   1.000
_cell.length_c   1.000
_cell.angle_alpha   90.00
_cell.angle_beta   90.00
_cell.angle_gamma   90.00
#
_symmetry.space_group_name_H-M   'P 1'
#
loop_
_entity.id
_entity.type
_entity.pdbx_description
1 polymer ?
#
loop_
_entity_poly.entity_id
_entity_poly.type
_entity_poly.pdbx_seq_one_letter_code
_entity_poly.pdbx_strand_id
1 'polypeptide(L)'
;MQVHTAASLNQLTLKGENGLRSIAKSMSLKGYCSLKKAALIDAILEAQGKMIQPAAATDEPTAAIEVISIESAADLTESESLIESTAAKIYRSLSDYVFAAAAAADPFAGMDDFFAAVSSASAKILNLAHDASRSGEIVASTAAAYFSQVMKALESRVTAAPPVSVAGEDDFLKVSFDRLYRAVNGSLSEIKKAKRDSTRAGLNARQNSAINIQARNLIVWAAEYLKVLPESPARWREVAVAIAVLSGRRQSEIMSSGIFTPITPDLISFDGQLKRHDDIEVGSIEIPILMSAAHDVARAIEWLSLNGKRTDPADRSREAIQAAAKKSHTRCSRYLSEVAKAAALKIEIEGDEDQWQYAIHDANGEPTDRLKDRRNFHMYRQIYAQLAPAYLALKPENRHIKFQQLRAKIMGHSMSATSQNSAQESYDSDVIVSDIEAILAMM
;
A
#
# COMPACT_ATOMS: atom_id res chain seq x y z
N MET A 1 -9.67 36.61 -2.32
CA MET A 1 -9.90 36.88 -0.89
C MET A 1 -11.37 36.69 -0.45
N GLN A 2 -12.37 37.21 -1.17
CA GLN A 2 -13.78 37.12 -0.76
C GLN A 2 -14.35 35.69 -0.62
N VAL A 3 -13.86 34.72 -1.41
CA VAL A 3 -14.37 33.33 -1.39
C VAL A 3 -13.96 32.56 -0.12
N HIS A 4 -12.75 32.78 0.40
CA HIS A 4 -12.28 32.13 1.63
C HIS A 4 -13.03 32.61 2.88
N THR A 5 -13.40 33.89 2.94
CA THR A 5 -14.18 34.46 4.05
C THR A 5 -15.59 33.86 4.17
N ALA A 6 -16.24 33.51 3.05
CA ALA A 6 -17.58 32.91 3.07
C ALA A 6 -17.56 31.46 3.59
N ALA A 7 -16.56 30.67 3.17
CA ALA A 7 -16.38 29.30 3.64
C ALA A 7 -16.02 29.23 5.14
N SER A 8 -15.11 30.10 5.60
CA SER A 8 -14.76 30.20 7.02
C SER A 8 -15.94 30.67 7.88
N LEU A 9 -16.77 31.60 7.39
CA LEU A 9 -17.96 32.05 8.11
C LEU A 9 -18.98 30.91 8.30
N ASN A 10 -19.25 30.11 7.26
CA ASN A 10 -20.18 28.98 7.35
C ASN A 10 -19.69 27.88 8.30
N GLN A 11 -18.39 27.63 8.37
CA GLN A 11 -17.83 26.66 9.33
C GLN A 11 -17.89 27.15 10.78
N LEU A 12 -17.73 28.46 11.01
CA LEU A 12 -17.80 29.04 12.36
C LEU A 12 -19.24 29.14 12.88
N THR A 13 -20.23 29.44 12.02
CA THR A 13 -21.64 29.52 12.43
C THR A 13 -22.20 28.17 12.90
N LEU A 14 -21.71 27.06 12.34
CA LEU A 14 -22.07 25.69 12.74
C LEU A 14 -21.49 25.26 14.10
N LYS A 15 -20.44 25.92 14.60
CA LYS A 15 -19.85 25.58 15.90
C LYS A 15 -20.66 26.13 17.07
N GLY A 16 -20.76 25.35 18.15
CA GLY A 16 -21.30 25.82 19.44
C GLY A 16 -20.34 26.79 20.13
N GLU A 17 -20.82 27.55 21.13
CA GLU A 17 -20.02 28.57 21.83
C GLU A 17 -18.72 28.03 22.43
N ASN A 18 -18.73 26.82 23.00
CA ASN A 18 -17.53 26.19 23.55
C ASN A 18 -16.48 25.87 22.47
N GLY A 19 -16.94 25.44 21.29
CA GLY A 19 -16.05 25.18 20.15
C GLY A 19 -15.42 26.47 19.63
N LEU A 20 -16.20 27.55 19.57
CA LEU A 20 -15.71 28.87 19.20
C LEU A 20 -14.72 29.43 20.25
N ARG A 21 -14.98 29.26 21.55
CA ARG A 21 -14.05 29.66 22.62
C ARG A 21 -12.73 28.90 22.57
N SER A 22 -12.75 27.61 22.19
CA SER A 22 -11.52 26.83 22.00
C SER A 22 -10.65 27.40 20.87
N ILE A 23 -11.28 27.79 19.75
CA ILE A 23 -10.59 28.45 18.62
C ILE A 23 -10.06 29.83 19.03
N ALA A 24 -10.87 30.63 19.73
CA ALA A 24 -10.42 31.94 20.21
C ALA A 24 -9.25 31.83 21.21
N LYS A 25 -9.23 30.77 22.03
CA LYS A 25 -8.12 30.46 22.95
C LYS A 25 -6.84 30.10 22.19
N SER A 26 -6.92 29.27 21.15
CA SER A 26 -5.73 28.91 20.35
C SER A 26 -5.15 30.11 19.59
N MET A 27 -5.99 31.07 19.23
CA MET A 27 -5.59 32.34 18.61
C MET A 27 -5.14 33.42 19.61
N SER A 28 -5.08 33.12 20.91
CA SER A 28 -4.72 34.07 21.98
C SER A 28 -5.55 35.36 22.00
N LEU A 29 -6.84 35.28 21.63
CA LEU A 29 -7.74 36.43 21.64
C LEU A 29 -8.04 36.90 23.08
N LYS A 30 -7.70 38.13 23.43
CA LYS A 30 -7.97 38.66 24.79
C LYS A 30 -9.47 38.88 25.00
N GLY A 31 -9.98 38.54 26.20
CA GLY A 31 -11.37 38.76 26.58
C GLY A 31 -12.39 37.80 25.96
N TYR A 32 -11.94 36.76 25.22
CA TYR A 32 -12.86 35.84 24.54
C TYR A 32 -13.86 35.15 25.47
N CYS A 33 -13.51 34.92 26.76
CA CYS A 33 -14.39 34.27 27.74
C CYS A 33 -15.71 35.03 28.02
N SER A 34 -15.77 36.34 27.77
CA SER A 34 -16.96 37.16 28.03
C SER A 34 -17.79 37.46 26.77
N LEU A 35 -17.30 37.14 25.57
CA LEU A 35 -18.03 37.39 24.33
C LEU A 35 -19.14 36.35 24.11
N LYS A 36 -20.25 36.79 23.51
CA LYS A 36 -21.34 35.95 23.01
C LYS A 36 -21.02 35.43 21.61
N LYS A 37 -21.68 34.33 21.17
CA LYS A 37 -21.42 33.65 19.88
C LYS A 37 -21.11 34.57 18.70
N ALA A 38 -21.96 35.55 18.38
CA ALA A 38 -21.78 36.44 17.22
C ALA A 38 -20.48 37.26 17.32
N ALA A 39 -20.28 37.95 18.46
CA ALA A 39 -19.06 38.74 18.70
C ALA A 39 -17.79 37.87 18.72
N LEU A 40 -17.91 36.59 19.11
CA LEU A 40 -16.79 35.66 19.12
C LEU A 40 -16.43 35.16 17.72
N ILE A 41 -17.41 35.02 16.81
CA ILE A 41 -17.18 34.74 15.39
C ILE A 41 -16.49 35.93 14.73
N ASP A 42 -16.97 37.16 14.97
CA ASP A 42 -16.38 38.38 14.41
C ASP A 42 -14.92 38.56 14.84
N ALA A 43 -14.63 38.35 16.14
CA ALA A 43 -13.27 38.43 16.67
C ALA A 43 -12.32 37.38 16.08
N ILE A 44 -12.81 36.16 15.80
CA ILE A 44 -12.03 35.10 15.14
C ILE A 44 -11.74 35.49 13.69
N LEU A 45 -12.73 35.97 12.95
CA LEU A 45 -12.56 36.37 11.55
C LEU A 45 -11.61 37.56 11.42
N GLU A 46 -11.70 38.54 12.32
CA GLU A 46 -10.79 39.69 12.34
C GLU A 46 -9.34 39.26 12.63
N ALA A 47 -9.13 38.35 13.58
CA ALA A 47 -7.81 37.83 13.88
C ALA A 47 -7.23 36.96 12.74
N GLN A 48 -8.07 36.19 12.05
CA GLN A 48 -7.67 35.45 10.85
C GLN A 48 -7.25 36.42 9.73
N GLY A 49 -8.00 37.51 9.54
CA GLY A 49 -7.65 38.55 8.57
C GLY A 49 -6.33 39.26 8.87
N LYS A 50 -5.98 39.46 10.15
CA LYS A 50 -4.70 40.06 10.56
C LYS A 50 -3.50 39.11 10.43
N MET A 51 -3.71 37.80 10.50
CA MET A 51 -2.65 36.80 10.24
C MET A 51 -2.31 36.65 8.76
N ILE A 52 -3.19 37.12 7.87
CA ILE A 52 -2.97 37.14 6.42
C ILE A 52 -2.51 38.56 6.01
N GLN A 53 -1.34 38.98 6.46
CA GLN A 53 -0.59 39.99 5.70
C GLN A 53 0.35 39.27 4.73
N PRO A 54 0.35 39.62 3.44
CA PRO A 54 1.19 38.94 2.46
C PRO A 54 2.66 39.32 2.72
N ALA A 55 3.48 38.32 3.03
CA ALA A 55 4.91 38.41 2.78
C ALA A 55 5.11 38.72 1.29
N ALA A 56 6.01 39.65 0.99
CA ALA A 56 6.28 40.14 -0.35
C ALA A 56 6.48 38.98 -1.33
N ALA A 57 5.76 39.05 -2.46
CA ALA A 57 5.78 38.05 -3.52
C ALA A 57 7.18 37.93 -4.12
N THR A 58 7.79 36.75 -3.98
CA THR A 58 8.82 36.26 -4.88
C THR A 58 8.18 35.24 -5.80
N ASP A 59 8.09 35.59 -7.09
CA ASP A 59 7.64 34.70 -8.15
C ASP A 59 8.62 33.53 -8.29
N GLU A 60 8.24 32.35 -7.79
CA GLU A 60 8.79 31.08 -8.24
C GLU A 60 7.67 30.12 -8.64
N PRO A 61 7.87 29.34 -9.73
CA PRO A 61 6.83 28.51 -10.31
C PRO A 61 6.48 27.36 -9.36
N THR A 62 5.17 27.10 -9.25
CA THR A 62 4.57 26.08 -8.40
C THR A 62 5.04 24.69 -8.83
N ALA A 63 6.08 24.17 -8.16
CA ALA A 63 6.53 22.80 -8.34
C ALA A 63 5.44 21.84 -7.85
N ALA A 64 5.10 20.87 -8.70
CA ALA A 64 4.21 19.77 -8.38
C ALA A 64 4.71 19.04 -7.13
N ILE A 65 3.86 18.95 -6.11
CA ILE A 65 4.18 18.25 -4.86
C ILE A 65 4.13 16.75 -5.12
N GLU A 66 5.30 16.15 -5.31
CA GLU A 66 5.50 14.70 -5.24
C GLU A 66 4.93 14.17 -3.92
N VAL A 67 4.06 13.17 -4.04
CA VAL A 67 3.80 12.21 -2.96
C VAL A 67 5.16 11.66 -2.59
N ILE A 68 5.58 11.80 -1.32
CA ILE A 68 6.80 11.17 -0.81
C ILE A 68 6.71 9.67 -1.08
N SER A 69 7.22 9.24 -2.22
CA SER A 69 8.09 8.10 -2.27
C SER A 69 9.24 8.48 -1.35
N ILE A 70 9.64 7.61 -0.43
CA ILE A 70 10.81 7.91 0.40
C ILE A 70 11.99 8.01 -0.57
N GLU A 71 12.39 9.25 -0.88
CA GLU A 71 12.98 9.62 -2.18
C GLU A 71 14.52 9.58 -2.16
N SER A 72 15.12 9.45 -0.98
CA SER A 72 16.56 9.24 -0.85
C SER A 72 16.87 8.10 0.13
N ALA A 73 18.02 7.45 -0.07
CA ALA A 73 18.52 6.46 0.88
C ALA A 73 18.75 7.07 2.28
N ALA A 74 19.00 8.39 2.37
CA ALA A 74 19.17 9.10 3.62
C ALA A 74 17.84 9.23 4.40
N ASP A 75 16.74 9.56 3.73
CA ASP A 75 15.40 9.66 4.35
C ASP A 75 14.90 8.30 4.85
N LEU A 76 15.23 7.22 4.13
CA LEU A 76 14.96 5.85 4.55
C LEU A 76 15.73 5.50 5.84
N THR A 77 17.02 5.85 5.91
CA THR A 77 17.85 5.55 7.09
C THR A 77 17.42 6.34 8.33
N GLU A 78 16.95 7.57 8.16
CA GLU A 78 16.45 8.38 9.28
C GLU A 78 15.14 7.80 9.85
N SER A 79 14.20 7.41 8.98
CA SER A 79 12.95 6.78 9.41
C SER A 79 13.21 5.44 10.11
N GLU A 80 14.11 4.59 9.58
CA GLU A 80 14.47 3.31 10.21
C GLU A 80 15.09 3.53 11.60
N SER A 81 15.97 4.52 11.76
CA SER A 81 16.56 4.91 13.04
C SER A 81 15.49 5.35 14.07
N LEU A 82 14.51 6.16 13.65
CA LEU A 82 13.42 6.61 14.52
C LEU A 82 12.52 5.46 14.97
N ILE A 83 12.24 4.50 14.08
CA ILE A 83 11.48 3.29 14.40
C ILE A 83 12.24 2.45 15.43
N GLU A 84 13.51 2.18 15.21
CA GLU A 84 14.36 1.40 16.13
C GLU A 84 14.50 2.07 17.49
N SER A 85 14.71 3.39 17.51
CA SER A 85 14.78 4.18 18.75
C SER A 85 13.47 4.12 19.53
N THR A 86 12.33 4.18 18.84
CA THR A 86 11.01 4.10 19.46
C THR A 86 10.73 2.70 20.00
N ALA A 87 11.03 1.66 19.22
CA ALA A 87 10.92 0.26 19.65
C ALA A 87 11.81 -0.02 20.87
N ALA A 88 13.04 0.49 20.91
CA ALA A 88 13.95 0.35 22.05
C ALA A 88 13.41 1.02 23.32
N LYS A 89 12.78 2.20 23.20
CA LYS A 89 12.14 2.89 24.34
C LYS A 89 10.95 2.10 24.88
N ILE A 90 10.12 1.55 24.00
CA ILE A 90 8.97 0.73 24.41
C ILE A 90 9.46 -0.59 25.04
N TYR A 91 10.47 -1.22 24.45
CA TYR A 91 11.11 -2.42 24.98
C TYR A 91 11.60 -2.20 26.41
N ARG A 92 12.30 -1.09 26.67
CA ARG A 92 12.78 -0.77 28.02
C ARG A 92 11.63 -0.72 29.03
N SER A 93 10.56 0.02 28.75
CA SER A 93 9.40 0.08 29.65
C SER A 93 8.73 -1.28 29.87
N LEU A 94 8.65 -2.11 28.83
CA LEU A 94 8.10 -3.46 28.94
C LEU A 94 9.00 -4.37 29.80
N SER A 95 10.31 -4.30 29.58
CA SER A 95 11.31 -5.05 30.36
C SER A 95 11.32 -4.62 31.82
N ASP A 96 11.24 -3.32 32.11
CA ASP A 96 11.18 -2.80 33.48
C ASP A 96 9.99 -3.39 34.25
N TYR A 97 8.81 -3.44 33.62
CA TYR A 97 7.62 -4.13 34.16
C TYR A 97 7.88 -5.63 34.40
N VAL A 98 8.41 -6.34 33.39
CA VAL A 98 8.66 -7.78 33.47
C VAL A 98 9.65 -8.12 34.59
N PHE A 99 10.71 -7.33 34.77
CA PHE A 99 11.69 -7.54 35.83
C PHE A 99 11.12 -7.20 37.22
N ALA A 100 10.25 -6.18 37.33
CA ALA A 100 9.55 -5.90 38.57
C ALA A 100 8.61 -7.07 38.96
N ALA A 101 7.85 -7.60 38.00
CA ALA A 101 6.99 -8.77 38.19
C ALA A 101 7.79 -10.02 38.60
N ALA A 102 8.93 -10.25 37.95
CA ALA A 102 9.84 -11.35 38.27
C ALA A 102 10.43 -11.23 39.69
N ALA A 103 10.87 -10.03 40.08
CA ALA A 103 11.42 -9.77 41.40
C ALA A 103 10.38 -9.98 42.51
N ALA A 104 9.11 -9.68 42.25
CA ALA A 104 8.01 -9.92 43.16
C ALA A 104 7.47 -11.36 43.12
N ALA A 105 7.91 -12.18 42.15
CA ALA A 105 7.33 -13.48 41.82
C ALA A 105 5.80 -13.42 41.63
N ASP A 106 5.29 -12.31 41.11
CA ASP A 106 3.86 -12.04 40.91
C ASP A 106 3.67 -11.38 39.53
N PRO A 107 2.96 -12.01 38.58
CA PRO A 107 2.74 -11.45 37.24
C PRO A 107 1.91 -10.16 37.27
N PHE A 108 1.24 -9.84 38.38
CA PHE A 108 0.45 -8.63 38.55
C PHE A 108 1.20 -7.50 39.25
N ALA A 109 2.41 -7.76 39.79
CA ALA A 109 3.23 -6.71 40.35
C ALA A 109 3.69 -5.75 39.23
N GLY A 110 3.43 -4.45 39.41
CA GLY A 110 3.75 -3.42 38.42
C GLY A 110 2.73 -3.28 37.27
N MET A 111 1.48 -3.76 37.43
CA MET A 111 0.45 -3.59 36.39
C MET A 111 0.21 -2.11 36.00
N ASP A 112 0.37 -1.17 36.93
CA ASP A 112 0.31 0.26 36.62
C ASP A 112 1.42 0.66 35.63
N ASP A 113 2.62 0.12 35.78
CA ASP A 113 3.74 0.33 34.85
C ASP A 113 3.46 -0.31 33.48
N PHE A 114 2.80 -1.47 33.45
CA PHE A 114 2.35 -2.08 32.20
C PHE A 114 1.34 -1.19 31.46
N PHE A 115 0.32 -0.66 32.14
CA PHE A 115 -0.65 0.25 31.51
C PHE A 115 -0.02 1.59 31.10
N ALA A 116 0.95 2.08 31.87
CA ALA A 116 1.76 3.23 31.49
C ALA A 116 2.58 2.93 30.22
N ALA A 117 3.16 1.73 30.10
CA ALA A 117 3.87 1.29 28.90
C ALA A 117 2.96 1.19 27.68
N VAL A 118 1.74 0.64 27.81
CA VAL A 118 0.72 0.63 26.73
C VAL A 118 0.42 2.04 26.26
N SER A 119 0.09 2.94 27.19
CA SER A 119 -0.29 4.33 26.87
C SER A 119 0.87 5.09 26.21
N SER A 120 2.08 4.93 26.75
CA SER A 120 3.32 5.50 26.24
C SER A 120 3.64 4.98 24.83
N ALA A 121 3.47 3.68 24.58
CA ALA A 121 3.68 3.08 23.27
C ALA A 121 2.72 3.65 22.22
N SER A 122 1.43 3.72 22.51
CA SER A 122 0.44 4.32 21.62
C SER A 122 0.76 5.77 21.31
N ALA A 123 1.07 6.59 22.32
CA ALA A 123 1.41 7.99 22.14
C ALA A 123 2.67 8.19 21.29
N LYS A 124 3.73 7.40 21.51
CA LYS A 124 4.97 7.46 20.71
C LYS A 124 4.72 7.13 19.24
N ILE A 125 3.92 6.10 18.97
CA ILE A 125 3.58 5.70 17.59
C ILE A 125 2.78 6.79 16.89
N LEU A 126 1.83 7.43 17.59
CA LEU A 126 1.05 8.52 17.04
C LEU A 126 1.89 9.78 16.79
N ASN A 127 2.82 10.10 17.69
CA ASN A 127 3.74 11.22 17.50
C ASN A 127 4.66 10.99 16.29
N LEU A 128 5.21 9.78 16.11
CA LEU A 128 5.96 9.46 14.88
C LEU A 128 5.11 9.69 13.62
N ALA A 129 3.85 9.28 13.65
CA ALA A 129 2.95 9.44 12.52
C ALA A 129 2.58 10.90 12.25
N HIS A 130 2.43 11.70 13.30
CA HIS A 130 2.21 13.13 13.25
C HIS A 130 3.43 13.85 12.65
N ASP A 131 4.63 13.56 13.16
CA ASP A 131 5.87 14.22 12.76
C ASP A 131 6.27 13.88 11.32
N ALA A 132 5.92 12.68 10.85
CA ALA A 132 6.08 12.28 9.46
C ALA A 132 5.05 12.90 8.50
N SER A 133 3.99 13.51 9.03
CA SER A 133 2.92 14.10 8.23
C SER A 133 3.24 15.55 7.86
N ARG A 134 3.27 15.84 6.55
CA ARG A 134 3.47 17.22 6.05
C ARG A 134 2.42 18.21 6.55
N SER A 135 1.21 17.75 6.85
CA SER A 135 0.13 18.61 7.36
C SER A 135 0.17 18.83 8.87
N GLY A 136 1.04 18.10 9.60
CA GLY A 136 0.96 18.02 11.06
C GLY A 136 -0.31 17.32 11.55
N GLU A 137 -1.07 16.65 10.69
CA GLU A 137 -2.23 15.84 11.11
C GLU A 137 -1.89 14.36 11.05
N ILE A 138 -2.44 13.59 12.00
CA ILE A 138 -2.25 12.13 12.03
C ILE A 138 -3.03 11.51 10.87
N VAL A 139 -2.31 11.14 9.82
CA VAL A 139 -2.87 10.37 8.71
C VAL A 139 -3.00 8.91 9.13
N ALA A 140 -4.21 8.35 9.05
CA ALA A 140 -4.51 7.00 9.52
C ALA A 140 -3.66 5.90 8.83
N SER A 141 -3.34 6.07 7.55
CA SER A 141 -2.47 5.16 6.81
C SER A 141 -1.04 5.14 7.36
N THR A 142 -0.49 6.33 7.64
CA THR A 142 0.84 6.55 8.23
C THR A 142 0.93 5.99 9.65
N ALA A 143 -0.05 6.29 10.50
CA ALA A 143 -0.10 5.77 11.87
C ALA A 143 -0.15 4.23 11.91
N ALA A 144 -0.97 3.62 11.05
CA ALA A 144 -1.00 2.16 10.96
C ALA A 144 0.33 1.57 10.45
N ALA A 145 1.03 2.27 9.55
CA ALA A 145 2.34 1.83 9.06
C ALA A 145 3.42 1.89 10.14
N TYR A 146 3.51 2.98 10.90
CA TYR A 146 4.44 3.09 12.03
C TYR A 146 4.11 2.09 13.14
N PHE A 147 2.83 1.87 13.45
CA PHE A 147 2.43 0.81 14.40
C PHE A 147 3.02 -0.54 13.99
N SER A 148 2.83 -0.98 12.74
CA SER A 148 3.33 -2.26 12.28
C SER A 148 4.86 -2.36 12.29
N GLN A 149 5.56 -1.28 11.92
CA GLN A 149 7.02 -1.26 11.87
C GLN A 149 7.64 -1.26 13.28
N VAL A 150 7.13 -0.43 14.19
CA VAL A 150 7.59 -0.37 15.59
C VAL A 150 7.31 -1.69 16.31
N MET A 151 6.12 -2.29 16.12
CA MET A 151 5.80 -3.57 16.75
C MET A 151 6.68 -4.71 16.24
N LYS A 152 7.01 -4.74 14.95
CA LYS A 152 7.93 -5.73 14.39
C LYS A 152 9.37 -5.56 14.92
N ALA A 153 9.86 -4.32 15.01
CA ALA A 153 11.16 -4.04 15.62
C ALA A 153 11.19 -4.43 17.11
N LEU A 154 10.10 -4.18 17.84
CA LEU A 154 9.94 -4.59 19.23
C LEU A 154 9.90 -6.12 19.38
N GLU A 155 9.14 -6.84 18.55
CA GLU A 155 9.07 -8.30 18.52
C GLU A 155 10.45 -8.92 18.30
N SER A 156 11.25 -8.36 17.39
CA SER A 156 12.62 -8.80 17.12
C SER A 156 13.50 -8.71 18.37
N ARG A 157 13.33 -7.63 19.16
CA ARG A 157 14.07 -7.42 20.42
C ARG A 157 13.61 -8.38 21.51
N VAL A 158 12.31 -8.60 21.63
CA VAL A 158 11.72 -9.55 22.58
C VAL A 158 12.20 -10.97 22.27
N THR A 159 12.19 -11.37 21.00
CA THR A 159 12.62 -12.71 20.56
C THR A 159 14.12 -12.95 20.77
N ALA A 160 14.94 -11.89 20.66
CA ALA A 160 16.38 -11.98 20.89
C ALA A 160 16.77 -11.97 22.39
N ALA A 161 15.85 -11.61 23.28
CA ALA A 161 16.11 -11.54 24.71
C ALA A 161 16.06 -12.93 25.36
N PRO A 162 16.83 -13.17 26.43
CA PRO A 162 16.72 -14.41 27.19
C PRO A 162 15.33 -14.54 27.83
N PRO A 163 14.75 -15.75 27.90
CA PRO A 163 13.44 -15.95 28.52
C PRO A 163 13.50 -15.62 30.02
N VAL A 164 12.44 -15.00 30.51
CA VAL A 164 12.25 -14.67 31.93
C VAL A 164 11.01 -15.39 32.43
N SER A 165 11.12 -16.22 33.47
CA SER A 165 9.96 -16.92 34.05
C SER A 165 9.43 -16.19 35.28
N VAL A 166 8.11 -16.08 35.41
CA VAL A 166 7.44 -15.43 36.56
C VAL A 166 6.25 -16.29 36.98
N ALA A 167 6.22 -16.72 38.24
CA ALA A 167 5.11 -17.48 38.83
C ALA A 167 4.60 -18.68 37.99
N GLY A 168 5.50 -19.38 37.29
CA GLY A 168 5.14 -20.52 36.44
C GLY A 168 4.70 -20.17 35.02
N GLU A 169 4.67 -18.89 34.63
CA GLU A 169 4.62 -18.48 33.22
C GLU A 169 6.06 -18.47 32.66
N ASP A 170 6.34 -19.38 31.72
CA ASP A 170 7.59 -19.39 30.97
C ASP A 170 7.60 -18.31 29.90
N ASP A 171 8.76 -17.66 29.72
CA ASP A 171 8.94 -16.55 28.77
C ASP A 171 7.89 -15.43 28.95
N PHE A 172 7.76 -14.97 30.20
CA PHE A 172 6.85 -13.90 30.61
C PHE A 172 7.06 -12.60 29.82
N LEU A 173 8.27 -12.36 29.31
CA LEU A 173 8.55 -11.21 28.44
C LEU A 173 7.77 -11.31 27.12
N LYS A 174 7.77 -12.47 26.47
CA LYS A 174 7.01 -12.70 25.24
C LYS A 174 5.51 -12.65 25.48
N VAL A 175 5.03 -13.25 26.58
CA VAL A 175 3.61 -13.16 26.99
C VAL A 175 3.20 -11.70 27.22
N SER A 176 4.03 -10.92 27.90
CA SER A 176 3.79 -9.50 28.17
C SER A 176 3.82 -8.66 26.89
N PHE A 177 4.71 -8.99 25.94
CA PHE A 177 4.71 -8.39 24.61
C PHE A 177 3.41 -8.66 23.86
N ASP A 178 2.90 -9.90 23.84
CA ASP A 178 1.63 -10.23 23.19
C ASP A 178 0.45 -9.46 23.79
N ARG A 179 0.44 -9.31 25.13
CA ARG A 179 -0.55 -8.49 25.85
C ARG A 179 -0.43 -7.02 25.45
N LEU A 180 0.78 -6.45 25.45
CA LEU A 180 1.07 -5.07 25.02
C LEU A 180 0.61 -4.84 23.58
N TYR A 181 0.99 -5.73 22.66
CA TYR A 181 0.64 -5.66 21.25
C TYR A 181 -0.88 -5.59 21.07
N ARG A 182 -1.63 -6.49 21.72
CA ARG A 182 -3.10 -6.50 21.67
C ARG A 182 -3.70 -5.22 22.24
N ALA A 183 -3.19 -4.72 23.36
CA ALA A 183 -3.68 -3.50 24.01
C ALA A 183 -3.44 -2.25 23.13
N VAL A 184 -2.21 -2.07 22.63
CA VAL A 184 -1.88 -0.96 21.72
C VAL A 184 -2.69 -1.08 20.42
N ASN A 185 -2.80 -2.28 19.85
CA ASN A 185 -3.63 -2.54 18.67
C ASN A 185 -5.10 -2.15 18.90
N GLY A 186 -5.66 -2.47 20.07
CA GLY A 186 -7.00 -2.07 20.48
C GLY A 186 -7.16 -0.56 20.60
N SER A 187 -6.18 0.12 21.20
CA SER A 187 -6.19 1.59 21.33
C SER A 187 -6.15 2.33 19.99
N LEU A 188 -5.63 1.70 18.94
CA LEU A 188 -5.54 2.25 17.58
C LEU A 188 -6.65 1.74 16.65
N SER A 189 -7.69 1.08 17.18
CA SER A 189 -8.76 0.46 16.41
C SER A 189 -9.53 1.44 15.53
N GLU A 190 -9.88 2.62 16.06
CA GLU A 190 -10.57 3.67 15.29
C GLU A 190 -9.71 4.22 14.15
N ILE A 191 -8.40 4.39 14.36
CA ILE A 191 -7.47 4.79 13.30
C ILE A 191 -7.40 3.73 12.20
N LYS A 192 -7.36 2.45 12.57
CA LYS A 192 -7.38 1.35 11.59
C LYS A 192 -8.71 1.26 10.86
N LYS A 193 -9.83 1.55 11.54
CA LYS A 193 -11.15 1.65 10.92
C LYS A 193 -11.18 2.79 9.91
N ALA A 194 -10.75 4.00 10.29
CA ALA A 194 -10.64 5.15 9.38
C ALA A 194 -9.76 4.85 8.15
N LYS A 195 -8.61 4.18 8.33
CA LYS A 195 -7.77 3.72 7.22
C LYS A 195 -8.52 2.77 6.28
N ARG A 196 -9.24 1.79 6.82
CA ARG A 196 -10.03 0.82 6.03
C ARG A 196 -11.14 1.52 5.26
N ASP A 197 -11.86 2.43 5.92
CA ASP A 197 -12.95 3.17 5.30
C ASP A 197 -12.44 4.07 4.17
N SER A 198 -11.35 4.82 4.39
CA SER A 198 -10.71 5.62 3.33
C SER A 198 -10.19 4.76 2.16
N THR A 199 -9.57 3.62 2.46
CA THR A 199 -9.11 2.68 1.41
C THR A 199 -10.28 2.15 0.58
N ARG A 200 -11.37 1.78 1.25
CA ARG A 200 -12.60 1.28 0.59
C ARG A 200 -13.27 2.38 -0.24
N ALA A 201 -13.38 3.60 0.29
CA ALA A 201 -13.92 4.75 -0.44
C ALA A 201 -13.11 5.03 -1.72
N GLY A 202 -11.77 5.04 -1.62
CA GLY A 202 -10.90 5.22 -2.78
C GLY A 202 -10.98 4.07 -3.79
N LEU A 203 -11.18 2.83 -3.34
CA LEU A 203 -11.38 1.69 -4.23
C LEU A 203 -12.72 1.78 -4.97
N ASN A 204 -13.80 2.11 -4.26
CA ASN A 204 -15.12 2.30 -4.85
C ASN A 204 -15.14 3.45 -5.85
N ALA A 205 -14.49 4.58 -5.53
CA ALA A 205 -14.38 5.72 -6.44
C ALA A 205 -13.64 5.34 -7.74
N ARG A 206 -12.58 4.54 -7.63
CA ARG A 206 -11.85 4.01 -8.79
C ARG A 206 -12.73 3.08 -9.64
N GLN A 207 -13.40 2.11 -9.01
CA GLN A 207 -14.32 1.20 -9.70
C GLN A 207 -15.43 1.92 -10.44
N ASN A 208 -16.06 2.90 -9.78
CA ASN A 208 -17.13 3.70 -10.36
C ASN A 208 -16.65 4.62 -11.50
N SER A 209 -15.33 4.80 -11.63
CA SER A 209 -14.69 5.56 -12.71
C SER A 209 -13.76 4.68 -13.54
N ALA A 210 -13.94 3.36 -13.52
CA ALA A 210 -13.13 2.46 -14.34
C ALA A 210 -13.37 2.77 -15.82
N ILE A 211 -12.29 2.76 -16.61
CA ILE A 211 -12.34 3.11 -18.03
C ILE A 211 -12.43 1.84 -18.87
N ASN A 212 -13.23 1.87 -19.93
CA ASN A 212 -13.30 0.77 -20.89
C ASN A 212 -12.12 0.85 -21.86
N ILE A 213 -11.45 -0.27 -22.10
CA ILE A 213 -10.25 -0.33 -22.93
C ILE A 213 -10.26 -1.51 -23.88
N GLN A 214 -9.64 -1.32 -25.05
CA GLN A 214 -9.28 -2.41 -25.95
C GLN A 214 -7.81 -2.76 -25.76
N ALA A 215 -7.55 -3.98 -25.27
CA ALA A 215 -6.22 -4.43 -24.85
C ALA A 215 -5.50 -5.29 -25.89
N ARG A 216 -6.15 -5.65 -27.01
CA ARG A 216 -5.58 -6.52 -28.06
C ARG A 216 -4.21 -6.04 -28.53
N ASN A 217 -4.07 -4.78 -28.90
CA ASN A 217 -2.84 -4.24 -29.47
C ASN A 217 -1.66 -4.29 -28.48
N LEU A 218 -1.92 -4.06 -27.19
CA LEU A 218 -0.93 -4.22 -26.12
C LEU A 218 -0.46 -5.68 -26.01
N ILE A 219 -1.39 -6.64 -26.06
CA ILE A 219 -1.10 -8.07 -25.90
C ILE A 219 -0.32 -8.60 -27.11
N VAL A 220 -0.71 -8.23 -28.33
CA VAL A 220 0.03 -8.56 -29.57
C VAL A 220 1.45 -8.02 -29.49
N TRP A 221 1.60 -6.75 -29.13
CA TRP A 221 2.93 -6.17 -28.97
C TRP A 221 3.78 -6.93 -27.95
N ALA A 222 3.22 -7.27 -26.78
CA ALA A 222 3.97 -7.98 -25.76
C ALA A 222 4.43 -9.36 -26.25
N ALA A 223 3.56 -10.11 -26.95
CA ALA A 223 3.89 -11.41 -27.52
C ALA A 223 4.99 -11.30 -28.59
N GLU A 224 4.82 -10.41 -29.58
CA GLU A 224 5.83 -10.20 -30.63
C GLU A 224 7.17 -9.71 -30.06
N TYR A 225 7.13 -8.87 -29.02
CA TYR A 225 8.34 -8.36 -28.38
C TYR A 225 9.15 -9.46 -27.68
N LEU A 226 8.49 -10.47 -27.08
CA LEU A 226 9.21 -11.57 -26.43
C LEU A 226 9.70 -12.64 -27.41
N LYS A 227 9.14 -12.75 -28.61
CA LYS A 227 9.66 -13.66 -29.66
C LYS A 227 11.09 -13.31 -30.06
N VAL A 228 11.42 -12.01 -30.12
CA VAL A 228 12.76 -11.52 -30.46
C VAL A 228 13.29 -10.64 -29.34
N LEU A 229 13.90 -11.28 -28.35
CA LEU A 229 14.50 -10.58 -27.20
C LEU A 229 15.58 -9.60 -27.67
N PRO A 230 15.67 -8.41 -27.04
CA PRO A 230 16.65 -7.40 -27.45
C PRO A 230 18.08 -7.87 -27.19
N GLU A 231 18.99 -7.56 -28.12
CA GLU A 231 20.43 -7.81 -27.95
C GLU A 231 21.00 -7.00 -26.78
N SER A 232 20.54 -5.76 -26.61
CA SER A 232 21.02 -4.86 -25.57
C SER A 232 20.27 -5.06 -24.25
N PRO A 233 20.98 -5.33 -23.14
CA PRO A 233 20.39 -5.42 -21.80
C PRO A 233 19.79 -4.11 -21.28
N ALA A 234 20.02 -2.98 -21.96
CA ALA A 234 19.45 -1.69 -21.59
C ALA A 234 17.90 -1.69 -21.67
N ARG A 235 17.33 -2.53 -22.55
CA ARG A 235 15.89 -2.64 -22.81
C ARG A 235 15.16 -3.67 -21.94
N TRP A 236 15.73 -3.97 -20.78
CA TRP A 236 15.18 -4.97 -19.85
C TRP A 236 13.80 -4.57 -19.30
N ARG A 237 13.49 -3.27 -19.29
CA ARG A 237 12.24 -2.73 -18.74
C ARG A 237 11.06 -3.14 -19.61
N GLU A 238 11.21 -3.05 -20.92
CA GLU A 238 10.21 -3.49 -21.90
C GLU A 238 9.98 -5.00 -21.83
N VAL A 239 11.06 -5.78 -21.65
CA VAL A 239 10.96 -7.24 -21.45
C VAL A 239 10.13 -7.56 -20.21
N ALA A 240 10.42 -6.90 -19.08
CA ALA A 240 9.67 -7.08 -17.84
C ALA A 240 8.20 -6.67 -17.94
N VAL A 241 7.90 -5.57 -18.64
CA VAL A 241 6.52 -5.12 -18.89
C VAL A 241 5.78 -6.11 -19.81
N ALA A 242 6.41 -6.59 -20.88
CA ALA A 242 5.80 -7.58 -21.76
C ALA A 242 5.48 -8.89 -21.01
N ILE A 243 6.37 -9.36 -20.13
CA ILE A 243 6.09 -10.50 -19.24
C ILE A 243 4.87 -10.21 -18.34
N ALA A 244 4.77 -9.00 -17.78
CA ALA A 244 3.65 -8.62 -16.91
C ALA A 244 2.31 -8.61 -17.65
N VAL A 245 2.28 -8.14 -18.90
CA VAL A 245 1.11 -8.17 -19.77
C VAL A 245 0.65 -9.62 -19.99
N LEU A 246 1.57 -10.52 -20.35
CA LEU A 246 1.23 -11.88 -20.76
C LEU A 246 0.95 -12.85 -19.60
N SER A 247 1.43 -12.55 -18.38
CA SER A 247 1.34 -13.45 -17.21
C SER A 247 0.57 -12.89 -16.00
N GLY A 248 0.31 -11.58 -15.99
CA GLY A 248 -0.28 -10.87 -14.85
C GLY A 248 0.53 -10.98 -13.55
N ARG A 249 1.78 -11.42 -13.58
CA ARG A 249 2.61 -11.54 -12.36
C ARG A 249 3.01 -10.16 -11.82
N ARG A 250 3.23 -10.08 -10.51
CA ARG A 250 3.65 -8.84 -9.86
C ARG A 250 5.05 -8.46 -10.32
N GLN A 251 5.34 -7.16 -10.31
CA GLN A 251 6.67 -6.63 -10.63
C GLN A 251 7.78 -7.35 -9.86
N SER A 252 7.61 -7.53 -8.56
CA SER A 252 8.58 -8.20 -7.70
C SER A 252 8.67 -9.70 -7.92
N GLU A 253 7.63 -10.34 -8.47
CA GLU A 253 7.71 -11.76 -8.88
C GLU A 253 8.57 -11.86 -10.14
N ILE A 254 8.29 -11.05 -11.17
CA ILE A 254 9.04 -11.03 -12.43
C ILE A 254 10.51 -10.68 -12.22
N MET A 255 10.77 -9.68 -11.37
CA MET A 255 12.11 -9.14 -11.17
C MET A 255 12.89 -9.79 -10.01
N SER A 256 12.33 -10.81 -9.34
CA SER A 256 12.99 -11.48 -8.22
C SER A 256 12.55 -12.93 -8.05
N SER A 257 11.39 -13.21 -7.46
CA SER A 257 11.09 -14.54 -6.92
C SER A 257 10.55 -15.54 -7.93
N GLY A 258 10.02 -15.09 -9.06
CA GLY A 258 9.24 -15.89 -9.99
C GLY A 258 10.07 -16.93 -10.74
N ILE A 259 9.61 -18.17 -10.72
CA ILE A 259 10.14 -19.26 -11.55
C ILE A 259 9.03 -19.68 -12.52
N PHE A 260 9.35 -19.74 -13.80
CA PHE A 260 8.40 -19.94 -14.88
C PHE A 260 8.83 -21.15 -15.72
N THR A 261 8.09 -22.25 -15.62
CA THR A 261 8.40 -23.51 -16.32
C THR A 261 7.28 -23.81 -17.32
N PRO A 262 7.52 -23.71 -18.65
CA PRO A 262 6.50 -23.97 -19.67
C PRO A 262 5.94 -25.39 -19.54
N ILE A 263 4.61 -25.54 -19.65
CA ILE A 263 3.92 -26.83 -19.67
C ILE A 263 3.39 -27.09 -21.09
N THR A 264 2.66 -26.12 -21.62
CA THR A 264 2.18 -26.07 -23.01
C THR A 264 2.40 -24.65 -23.54
N PRO A 265 2.14 -24.36 -24.82
CA PRO A 265 2.22 -22.98 -25.32
C PRO A 265 1.37 -21.99 -24.51
N ASP A 266 0.21 -22.42 -24.01
CA ASP A 266 -0.74 -21.55 -23.29
C ASP A 266 -0.65 -21.65 -21.77
N LEU A 267 0.14 -22.57 -21.22
CA LEU A 267 0.20 -22.84 -19.78
C LEU A 267 1.63 -22.85 -19.26
N ILE A 268 1.83 -22.20 -18.12
CA ILE A 268 3.11 -22.19 -17.41
C ILE A 268 2.91 -22.57 -15.95
N SER A 269 3.86 -23.34 -15.42
CA SER A 269 3.99 -23.56 -13.98
C SER A 269 4.71 -22.35 -13.38
N PHE A 270 4.09 -21.70 -12.40
CA PHE A 270 4.62 -20.53 -11.71
C PHE A 270 4.88 -20.81 -10.23
N ASP A 271 6.11 -20.59 -9.80
CA ASP A 271 6.53 -20.63 -8.39
C ASP A 271 7.06 -19.24 -7.95
N GLY A 272 7.19 -19.03 -6.63
CA GLY A 272 7.69 -17.78 -6.05
C GLY A 272 6.62 -16.72 -5.82
N GLN A 273 5.36 -17.14 -5.59
CA GLN A 273 4.24 -16.26 -5.28
C GLN A 273 4.51 -15.41 -4.03
N LEU A 274 4.37 -14.09 -4.15
CA LEU A 274 4.57 -13.16 -3.04
C LEU A 274 3.24 -12.81 -2.34
N LYS A 275 3.37 -12.13 -1.18
CA LYS A 275 2.25 -11.64 -0.34
C LYS A 275 1.33 -12.75 0.20
N ARG A 276 1.92 -13.90 0.52
CA ARG A 276 1.23 -14.97 1.26
C ARG A 276 1.32 -14.71 2.75
N HIS A 277 0.20 -14.89 3.44
CA HIS A 277 0.11 -14.75 4.89
C HIS A 277 0.31 -16.09 5.61
N ASP A 278 0.04 -17.22 4.93
CA ASP A 278 0.13 -18.55 5.51
C ASP A 278 1.52 -19.15 5.25
N ASP A 279 2.12 -19.76 6.27
CA ASP A 279 3.44 -20.43 6.23
C ASP A 279 3.44 -21.77 5.47
N ILE A 280 2.32 -22.10 4.82
CA ILE A 280 2.23 -23.32 4.02
C ILE A 280 3.01 -23.09 2.73
N GLU A 281 4.10 -23.85 2.54
CA GLU A 281 4.72 -24.01 1.23
C GLU A 281 3.64 -24.43 0.25
N VAL A 282 3.38 -23.56 -0.71
CA VAL A 282 2.52 -23.91 -1.83
C VAL A 282 3.41 -24.02 -3.01
N GLY A 283 3.47 -25.24 -3.53
CA GLY A 283 4.17 -25.54 -4.76
C GLY A 283 3.64 -24.70 -5.92
N SER A 284 4.28 -24.90 -7.06
CA SER A 284 3.98 -24.16 -8.26
C SER A 284 2.48 -24.21 -8.63
N ILE A 285 1.95 -23.08 -9.09
CA ILE A 285 0.59 -22.97 -9.61
C ILE A 285 0.63 -22.92 -11.14
N GLU A 286 -0.32 -23.60 -11.78
CA GLU A 286 -0.51 -23.47 -13.22
C GLU A 286 -1.27 -22.18 -13.53
N ILE A 287 -0.72 -21.36 -14.42
CA ILE A 287 -1.37 -20.14 -14.91
C ILE A 287 -1.35 -20.11 -16.44
N PRO A 288 -2.41 -19.58 -17.08
CA PRO A 288 -2.41 -19.38 -18.51
C PRO A 288 -1.48 -18.24 -18.90
N ILE A 289 -0.84 -18.35 -20.06
CA ILE A 289 -0.07 -17.28 -20.69
C ILE A 289 -0.84 -16.83 -21.94
N LEU A 290 -1.04 -15.52 -22.06
CA LEU A 290 -1.74 -14.96 -23.21
C LEU A 290 -0.92 -15.20 -24.50
N MET A 291 -1.60 -15.36 -25.65
CA MET A 291 -0.98 -15.52 -26.98
C MET A 291 -0.05 -16.73 -27.15
N SER A 292 -0.31 -17.84 -26.44
CA SER A 292 0.51 -19.06 -26.54
C SER A 292 2.01 -18.83 -26.34
N ALA A 293 2.36 -17.83 -25.53
CA ALA A 293 3.72 -17.31 -25.38
C ALA A 293 4.46 -17.87 -24.16
N ALA A 294 4.07 -19.04 -23.62
CA ALA A 294 4.66 -19.57 -22.39
C ALA A 294 6.18 -19.78 -22.49
N HIS A 295 6.65 -20.34 -23.62
CA HIS A 295 8.08 -20.52 -23.86
C HIS A 295 8.84 -19.19 -23.96
N ASP A 296 8.26 -18.19 -24.64
CA ASP A 296 8.86 -16.87 -24.76
C ASP A 296 8.93 -16.14 -23.42
N VAL A 297 7.90 -16.26 -22.59
CA VAL A 297 7.88 -15.74 -21.21
C VAL A 297 8.98 -16.38 -20.36
N ALA A 298 9.11 -17.71 -20.38
CA ALA A 298 10.16 -18.39 -19.63
C ALA A 298 11.57 -17.98 -20.09
N ARG A 299 11.80 -17.93 -21.41
CA ARG A 299 13.06 -17.47 -22.00
C ARG A 299 13.38 -16.01 -21.63
N ALA A 300 12.37 -15.13 -21.61
CA ALA A 300 12.53 -13.74 -21.21
C ALA A 300 12.91 -13.59 -19.73
N ILE A 301 12.34 -14.44 -18.87
CA ILE A 301 12.67 -14.51 -17.44
C ILE A 301 14.13 -14.96 -17.22
N GLU A 302 14.59 -15.97 -17.98
CA GLU A 302 15.98 -16.41 -17.99
C GLU A 302 16.92 -15.31 -18.50
N TRP A 303 16.56 -14.66 -19.62
CA TRP A 303 17.32 -13.54 -20.18
C TRP A 303 17.50 -12.41 -19.16
N LEU A 304 16.46 -12.08 -18.39
CA LEU A 304 16.56 -11.06 -17.32
C LEU A 304 17.53 -11.48 -16.20
N SER A 305 17.60 -12.77 -15.86
CA SER A 305 18.55 -13.29 -14.87
C SER A 305 19.98 -13.27 -15.41
N LEU A 306 20.21 -13.84 -16.60
CA LEU A 306 21.53 -13.91 -17.24
C LEU A 306 22.17 -12.53 -17.46
N ASN A 307 21.36 -11.50 -17.68
CA ASN A 307 21.83 -10.12 -17.86
C ASN A 307 21.91 -9.31 -16.55
N GLY A 308 21.79 -9.95 -15.39
CA GLY A 308 21.89 -9.32 -14.07
C GLY A 308 20.80 -8.29 -13.78
N LYS A 309 19.65 -8.40 -14.45
CA LYS A 309 18.52 -7.45 -14.32
C LYS A 309 17.53 -7.87 -13.25
N ARG A 310 17.56 -9.13 -12.82
CA ARG A 310 16.81 -9.63 -11.65
C ARG A 310 17.57 -9.44 -10.35
N THR A 311 16.86 -9.55 -9.24
CA THR A 311 17.44 -9.71 -7.91
C THR A 311 16.99 -11.07 -7.40
N ASP A 312 17.77 -12.09 -7.72
CA ASP A 312 17.41 -13.45 -7.35
C ASP A 312 17.61 -13.65 -5.84
N PRO A 313 16.73 -14.41 -5.17
CA PRO A 313 16.86 -14.68 -3.75
C PRO A 313 18.09 -15.57 -3.48
N ALA A 314 18.72 -15.37 -2.31
CA ALA A 314 19.91 -16.15 -1.94
C ALA A 314 19.61 -17.65 -1.78
N ASP A 315 18.42 -17.97 -1.29
CA ASP A 315 17.89 -19.32 -1.15
C ASP A 315 16.34 -19.28 -1.23
N ARG A 316 15.68 -20.41 -0.98
CA ARG A 316 14.21 -20.55 -1.03
C ARG A 316 13.50 -20.17 0.27
N SER A 317 14.22 -19.67 1.28
CA SER A 317 13.58 -19.23 2.54
C SER A 317 12.65 -18.04 2.29
N ARG A 318 11.61 -17.94 3.12
CA ARG A 318 10.63 -16.86 3.06
C ARG A 318 11.32 -15.50 3.23
N GLU A 319 12.31 -15.43 4.12
CA GLU A 319 13.09 -14.24 4.44
C GLU A 319 13.93 -13.79 3.24
N ALA A 320 14.66 -14.70 2.60
CA ALA A 320 15.48 -14.40 1.43
C ALA A 320 14.61 -13.93 0.24
N ILE A 321 13.48 -14.60 0.00
CA ILE A 321 12.51 -14.23 -1.04
C ILE A 321 11.95 -12.83 -0.78
N GLN A 322 11.53 -12.53 0.46
CA GLN A 322 11.00 -11.21 0.81
C GLN A 322 12.06 -10.11 0.71
N ALA A 323 13.29 -10.37 1.17
CA ALA A 323 14.39 -9.43 1.10
C ALA A 323 14.75 -9.10 -0.36
N ALA A 324 14.87 -10.12 -1.21
CA ALA A 324 15.14 -9.95 -2.63
C ALA A 324 14.00 -9.22 -3.35
N ALA A 325 12.75 -9.54 -3.05
CA ALA A 325 11.57 -8.86 -3.59
C ALA A 325 11.53 -7.37 -3.17
N LYS A 326 11.83 -7.05 -1.91
CA LYS A 326 11.92 -5.66 -1.40
C LYS A 326 13.01 -4.89 -2.16
N LYS A 327 14.22 -5.46 -2.23
CA LYS A 327 15.37 -4.87 -2.94
C LYS A 327 15.06 -4.63 -4.43
N SER A 328 14.42 -5.61 -5.08
CA SER A 328 14.01 -5.52 -6.47
C SER A 328 12.96 -4.43 -6.70
N HIS A 329 11.96 -4.34 -5.81
CA HIS A 329 10.94 -3.30 -5.88
C HIS A 329 11.55 -1.90 -5.78
N THR A 330 12.38 -1.65 -4.76
CA THR A 330 13.07 -0.37 -4.57
C THR A 330 13.92 0.00 -5.78
N ARG A 331 14.68 -0.96 -6.35
CA ARG A 331 15.55 -0.72 -7.51
C ARG A 331 14.76 -0.43 -8.79
N CYS A 332 13.69 -1.16 -9.05
CA CYS A 332 13.10 -1.25 -10.39
C CYS A 332 11.77 -0.48 -10.54
N SER A 333 11.05 -0.17 -9.45
CA SER A 333 9.66 0.30 -9.54
C SER A 333 9.49 1.62 -10.31
N ARG A 334 10.38 2.58 -10.09
CA ARG A 334 10.36 3.86 -10.84
C ARG A 334 10.50 3.62 -12.35
N TYR A 335 11.56 2.91 -12.75
CA TYR A 335 11.86 2.64 -14.15
C TYR A 335 10.78 1.84 -14.87
N LEU A 336 10.19 0.87 -14.19
CA LEU A 336 9.11 0.05 -14.75
C LEU A 336 7.81 0.83 -14.84
N SER A 337 7.56 1.80 -13.95
CA SER A 337 6.41 2.68 -14.04
C SER A 337 6.49 3.61 -15.26
N GLU A 338 7.67 4.15 -15.58
CA GLU A 338 7.88 4.97 -16.77
C GLU A 338 7.59 4.18 -18.06
N VAL A 339 8.16 2.97 -18.18
CA VAL A 339 7.95 2.12 -19.36
C VAL A 339 6.53 1.57 -19.44
N ALA A 340 5.88 1.31 -18.30
CA ALA A 340 4.48 0.94 -18.26
C ALA A 340 3.58 2.03 -18.87
N LYS A 341 3.84 3.31 -18.56
CA LYS A 341 3.10 4.41 -19.19
C LYS A 341 3.26 4.43 -20.72
N ALA A 342 4.48 4.24 -21.21
CA ALA A 342 4.76 4.19 -22.64
C ALA A 342 4.12 2.97 -23.32
N ALA A 343 4.11 1.80 -22.66
CA ALA A 343 3.47 0.61 -23.19
C ALA A 343 1.93 0.73 -23.19
N ALA A 344 1.34 1.44 -22.22
CA ALA A 344 -0.09 1.71 -22.16
C ALA A 344 -0.62 2.55 -23.34
N LEU A 345 0.25 3.26 -24.09
CA LEU A 345 -0.14 3.94 -25.33
C LEU A 345 -0.59 2.98 -26.45
N LYS A 346 -0.41 1.67 -26.26
CA LYS A 346 -0.90 0.61 -27.15
C LYS A 346 -2.32 0.15 -26.81
N ILE A 347 -2.92 0.74 -25.78
CA ILE A 347 -4.28 0.49 -25.36
C ILE A 347 -5.15 1.57 -25.98
N GLU A 348 -6.25 1.18 -26.61
CA GLU A 348 -7.27 2.12 -27.08
C GLU A 348 -8.29 2.32 -25.96
N ILE A 349 -8.58 3.58 -25.61
CA ILE A 349 -9.62 3.91 -24.63
C ILE A 349 -10.94 4.08 -25.39
N GLU A 350 -12.00 3.46 -24.89
CA GLU A 350 -13.35 3.74 -25.37
C GLU A 350 -13.90 4.98 -24.65
N GLY A 351 -13.98 6.10 -25.37
CA GLY A 351 -14.46 7.38 -24.82
C GLY A 351 -13.42 8.49 -24.96
N ASP A 352 -13.35 9.37 -23.98
CA ASP A 352 -12.43 10.52 -24.00
C ASP A 352 -10.97 10.09 -23.74
N GLU A 353 -10.03 10.62 -24.51
CA GLU A 353 -8.61 10.22 -24.49
C GLU A 353 -7.88 10.56 -23.17
N ASP A 354 -8.41 11.50 -22.36
CA ASP A 354 -7.77 12.01 -21.14
C ASP A 354 -8.15 11.27 -19.84
N GLN A 355 -8.82 10.11 -19.93
CA GLN A 355 -9.34 9.39 -18.76
C GLN A 355 -8.28 8.57 -17.97
N TRP A 356 -7.00 8.68 -18.35
CA TRP A 356 -5.90 8.00 -17.65
C TRP A 356 -5.66 8.51 -16.23
N GLN A 357 -6.25 9.64 -15.85
CA GLN A 357 -6.09 10.24 -14.54
C GLN A 357 -7.39 10.18 -13.73
N TYR A 358 -7.28 10.04 -12.41
CA TYR A 358 -8.40 10.13 -11.48
C TYR A 358 -8.05 10.95 -10.25
N ALA A 359 -9.03 11.64 -9.69
CA ALA A 359 -8.87 12.38 -8.44
C ALA A 359 -8.61 11.43 -7.27
N ILE A 360 -7.57 11.73 -6.49
CA ILE A 360 -7.37 11.08 -5.19
C ILE A 360 -8.44 11.62 -4.25
N HIS A 361 -9.12 10.73 -3.51
CA HIS A 361 -10.13 11.13 -2.53
C HIS A 361 -9.51 11.18 -1.13
N ASP A 362 -9.94 12.12 -0.31
CA ASP A 362 -9.49 12.30 1.06
C ASP A 362 -10.11 11.25 2.02
N ALA A 363 -9.90 11.42 3.34
CA ALA A 363 -10.45 10.51 4.34
C ALA A 363 -11.99 10.57 4.43
N ASN A 364 -12.61 11.66 3.98
CA ASN A 364 -14.06 11.85 3.95
C ASN A 364 -14.68 11.35 2.63
N GLY A 365 -13.85 10.96 1.67
CA GLY A 365 -14.29 10.56 0.34
C GLY A 365 -14.55 11.75 -0.59
N GLU A 366 -14.00 12.92 -0.30
CA GLU A 366 -14.06 14.09 -1.18
C GLU A 366 -12.87 14.10 -2.13
N PRO A 367 -13.05 14.46 -3.42
CA PRO A 367 -11.93 14.55 -4.36
C PRO A 367 -10.97 15.66 -3.93
N THR A 368 -9.67 15.38 -4.02
CA THR A 368 -8.59 16.34 -3.85
C THR A 368 -8.15 16.89 -5.21
N ASP A 369 -7.43 18.01 -5.21
CA ASP A 369 -6.81 18.58 -6.43
C ASP A 369 -5.70 17.68 -7.03
N ARG A 370 -5.39 16.56 -6.37
CA ARG A 370 -4.34 15.63 -6.80
C ARG A 370 -4.92 14.57 -7.72
N LEU A 371 -4.29 14.46 -8.88
CA LEU A 371 -4.61 13.42 -9.85
C LEU A 371 -3.61 12.26 -9.75
N LYS A 372 -4.10 11.06 -9.99
CA LYS A 372 -3.29 9.83 -10.05
C LYS A 372 -3.45 9.15 -11.40
N ASP A 373 -2.32 8.73 -11.96
CA ASP A 373 -2.27 8.02 -13.24
C ASP A 373 -2.63 6.53 -13.05
N ARG A 374 -3.59 6.04 -13.84
CA ARG A 374 -4.02 4.64 -13.89
C ARG A 374 -2.95 3.74 -14.53
N ARG A 375 -2.10 4.29 -15.41
CA ARG A 375 -1.07 3.56 -16.17
C ARG A 375 0.13 3.24 -15.29
N ASN A 376 -0.06 2.30 -14.39
CA ASN A 376 0.98 1.76 -13.53
C ASN A 376 1.18 0.28 -13.85
N PHE A 377 2.26 -0.31 -13.33
CA PHE A 377 2.58 -1.72 -13.57
C PHE A 377 1.48 -2.68 -13.09
N HIS A 378 0.68 -2.29 -12.09
CA HIS A 378 -0.42 -3.10 -11.59
C HIS A 378 -1.61 -3.16 -12.56
N MET A 379 -1.79 -2.18 -13.44
CA MET A 379 -2.84 -2.18 -14.48
C MET A 379 -2.77 -3.43 -15.37
N TYR A 380 -1.57 -3.89 -15.74
CA TYR A 380 -1.42 -5.12 -16.54
C TYR A 380 -1.92 -6.37 -15.81
N ARG A 381 -1.78 -6.37 -14.49
CA ARG A 381 -2.33 -7.43 -13.65
C ARG A 381 -3.86 -7.39 -13.63
N GLN A 382 -4.48 -6.22 -13.73
CA GLN A 382 -5.93 -6.05 -13.85
C GLN A 382 -6.46 -6.58 -15.19
N ILE A 383 -5.82 -6.17 -16.29
CA ILE A 383 -6.13 -6.66 -17.65
C ILE A 383 -6.05 -8.19 -17.68
N TYR A 384 -4.94 -8.76 -17.22
CA TYR A 384 -4.76 -10.21 -17.17
C TYR A 384 -5.81 -10.91 -16.29
N ALA A 385 -6.19 -10.33 -15.14
CA ALA A 385 -7.17 -10.93 -14.24
C ALA A 385 -8.60 -10.96 -14.80
N GLN A 386 -8.87 -10.22 -15.86
CA GLN A 386 -10.14 -10.27 -16.60
C GLN A 386 -10.06 -11.32 -17.73
N LEU A 387 -8.94 -11.39 -18.45
CA LEU A 387 -8.75 -12.27 -19.60
C LEU A 387 -8.49 -13.73 -19.24
N ALA A 388 -7.53 -13.98 -18.34
CA ALA A 388 -7.07 -15.34 -18.03
C ALA A 388 -8.17 -16.23 -17.42
N PRO A 389 -9.01 -15.76 -16.46
CA PRO A 389 -10.13 -16.57 -15.98
C PRO A 389 -11.20 -16.79 -17.05
N ALA A 390 -11.42 -15.81 -17.95
CA ALA A 390 -12.35 -15.96 -19.06
C ALA A 390 -11.90 -17.07 -20.01
N TYR A 391 -10.60 -17.09 -20.37
CA TYR A 391 -10.01 -18.17 -21.16
C TYR A 391 -10.18 -19.54 -20.49
N LEU A 392 -9.85 -19.65 -19.20
CA LEU A 392 -9.99 -20.90 -18.47
C LEU A 392 -11.45 -21.36 -18.37
N ALA A 393 -12.42 -20.43 -18.26
CA ALA A 393 -13.84 -20.75 -18.19
C ALA A 393 -14.39 -21.38 -19.49
N LEU A 394 -13.73 -21.16 -20.63
CA LEU A 394 -14.09 -21.81 -21.91
C LEU A 394 -13.71 -23.30 -21.93
N LYS A 395 -12.73 -23.71 -21.11
CA LYS A 395 -12.27 -25.10 -21.06
C LYS A 395 -13.32 -26.00 -20.39
N PRO A 396 -13.71 -27.15 -21.01
CA PRO A 396 -14.77 -28.02 -20.50
C PRO A 396 -14.62 -28.41 -19.02
N GLU A 397 -13.39 -28.68 -18.60
CA GLU A 397 -13.03 -29.08 -17.24
C GLU A 397 -13.27 -27.99 -16.18
N ASN A 398 -13.34 -26.71 -16.57
CA ASN A 398 -13.50 -25.59 -15.65
C ASN A 398 -14.92 -24.99 -15.62
N ARG A 399 -15.86 -25.50 -16.44
CA ARG A 399 -17.23 -24.94 -16.57
C ARG A 399 -18.01 -24.89 -15.26
N HIS A 400 -17.66 -25.72 -14.29
CA HIS A 400 -18.29 -25.79 -12.97
C HIS A 400 -17.66 -24.84 -11.94
N ILE A 401 -16.51 -24.24 -12.25
CA ILE A 401 -15.77 -23.35 -11.37
C ILE A 401 -16.23 -21.91 -11.60
N LYS A 402 -16.56 -21.19 -10.53
CA LYS A 402 -16.97 -19.78 -10.65
C LYS A 402 -15.81 -18.92 -11.14
N PHE A 403 -16.11 -17.91 -11.95
CA PHE A 403 -15.11 -16.97 -12.48
C PHE A 403 -14.20 -16.37 -11.38
N GLN A 404 -14.78 -15.96 -10.25
CA GLN A 404 -14.04 -15.43 -9.09
C GLN A 404 -13.07 -16.45 -8.49
N GLN A 405 -13.42 -17.74 -8.49
CA GLN A 405 -12.57 -18.81 -7.99
C GLN A 405 -11.39 -19.06 -8.94
N LEU A 406 -11.65 -19.06 -10.25
CA LEU A 406 -10.58 -19.12 -11.27
C LEU A 406 -9.63 -17.93 -11.13
N ARG A 407 -10.18 -16.71 -11.02
CA ARG A 407 -9.41 -15.48 -10.78
C ARG A 407 -8.56 -15.58 -9.50
N ALA A 408 -9.13 -15.97 -8.37
CA ALA A 408 -8.40 -16.08 -7.12
C ALA A 408 -7.25 -17.11 -7.23
N LYS A 409 -7.52 -18.28 -7.83
CA LYS A 409 -6.52 -19.34 -8.07
C LYS A 409 -5.34 -18.82 -8.88
N ILE A 410 -5.58 -18.28 -10.08
CA ILE A 410 -4.49 -17.84 -10.97
C ILE A 410 -3.72 -16.64 -10.40
N MET A 411 -4.39 -15.76 -9.65
CA MET A 411 -3.74 -14.59 -9.05
C MET A 411 -3.01 -14.94 -7.74
N GLY A 412 -3.12 -16.18 -7.27
CA GLY A 412 -2.52 -16.68 -6.04
C GLY A 412 -3.04 -15.99 -4.80
N HIS A 413 -4.36 -15.75 -4.76
CA HIS A 413 -5.11 -15.29 -3.59
C HIS A 413 -5.68 -16.50 -2.84
N SER A 414 -6.01 -16.33 -1.54
CA SER A 414 -6.69 -17.40 -0.81
C SER A 414 -8.12 -17.59 -1.33
N MET A 415 -8.65 -18.80 -1.16
CA MET A 415 -10.00 -19.18 -1.58
C MET A 415 -11.10 -18.74 -0.60
N SER A 416 -10.77 -17.94 0.42
CA SER A 416 -11.80 -17.38 1.30
C SER A 416 -12.64 -16.34 0.57
N ALA A 417 -13.93 -16.26 0.90
CA ALA A 417 -14.85 -15.32 0.26
C ALA A 417 -14.37 -13.86 0.37
N THR A 418 -13.83 -13.47 1.53
CA THR A 418 -13.27 -12.13 1.75
C THR A 418 -12.09 -11.83 0.82
N SER A 419 -11.20 -12.81 0.62
CA SER A 419 -10.05 -12.68 -0.28
C SER A 419 -10.49 -12.61 -1.74
N GLN A 420 -11.47 -13.44 -2.14
CA GLN A 420 -12.05 -13.43 -3.49
C GLN A 420 -12.72 -12.09 -3.82
N ASN A 421 -13.52 -11.55 -2.90
CA ASN A 421 -14.18 -10.25 -3.08
C ASN A 421 -13.14 -9.12 -3.17
N SER A 422 -12.17 -9.08 -2.26
CA SER A 422 -11.11 -8.05 -2.30
C SER A 422 -10.26 -8.14 -3.58
N ALA A 423 -9.98 -9.35 -4.05
CA ALA A 423 -9.29 -9.57 -5.32
C ALA A 423 -10.10 -9.04 -6.50
N GLN A 424 -11.39 -9.36 -6.56
CA GLN A 424 -12.28 -8.84 -7.59
C GLN A 424 -12.30 -7.32 -7.57
N GLU A 425 -12.54 -6.75 -6.40
CA GLU A 425 -12.63 -5.30 -6.26
C GLU A 425 -11.35 -4.60 -6.71
N SER A 426 -10.19 -5.16 -6.38
CA SER A 426 -8.89 -4.60 -6.78
C SER A 426 -8.62 -4.72 -8.28
N TYR A 427 -9.04 -5.81 -8.93
CA TYR A 427 -8.69 -6.09 -10.32
C TYR A 427 -9.64 -5.48 -11.36
N ASP A 428 -10.81 -5.04 -10.92
CA ASP A 428 -11.78 -4.35 -11.76
C ASP A 428 -11.84 -2.84 -11.42
N SER A 429 -10.79 -2.30 -10.78
CA SER A 429 -10.80 -0.95 -10.21
C SER A 429 -10.36 0.18 -11.13
N ASP A 430 -9.40 -0.01 -12.04
CA ASP A 430 -8.97 1.10 -12.91
C ASP A 430 -9.46 0.98 -14.35
N VAL A 431 -9.52 -0.24 -14.87
CA VAL A 431 -9.81 -0.53 -16.28
C VAL A 431 -10.73 -1.73 -16.42
N ILE A 432 -11.56 -1.73 -17.46
CA ILE A 432 -12.43 -2.84 -17.89
C ILE A 432 -12.08 -3.16 -19.34
N VAL A 433 -11.74 -4.41 -19.62
CA VAL A 433 -11.38 -4.85 -20.98
C VAL A 433 -12.67 -5.10 -21.77
N SER A 434 -12.90 -4.34 -22.85
CA SER A 434 -14.10 -4.44 -23.67
C SER A 434 -13.96 -5.44 -24.82
N ASP A 435 -12.74 -5.70 -25.30
CA ASP A 435 -12.42 -6.57 -26.43
C ASP A 435 -12.05 -8.01 -26.02
N ILE A 436 -12.61 -8.52 -24.90
CA ILE A 436 -12.29 -9.84 -24.33
C ILE A 436 -12.51 -10.96 -25.36
N GLU A 437 -13.70 -11.06 -25.97
CA GLU A 437 -14.01 -12.13 -26.94
C GLU A 437 -13.03 -12.14 -28.13
N ALA A 438 -12.68 -10.94 -28.54
CA ALA A 438 -11.76 -10.63 -29.62
C ALA A 438 -10.34 -11.13 -29.33
N ILE A 439 -9.88 -11.00 -28.07
CA ILE A 439 -8.61 -11.52 -27.57
C ILE A 439 -8.68 -13.04 -27.39
N LEU A 440 -9.79 -13.56 -26.83
CA LEU A 440 -9.97 -14.99 -26.60
C LEU A 440 -9.98 -15.78 -27.91
N ALA A 441 -10.44 -15.21 -29.02
CA ALA A 441 -10.38 -15.83 -30.34
C ALA A 441 -8.94 -15.98 -30.90
N MET A 442 -7.97 -15.26 -30.32
CA MET A 442 -6.55 -15.35 -30.68
C MET A 442 -5.76 -16.31 -29.79
N MET A 443 -6.37 -16.80 -28.71
CA MET A 443 -5.81 -17.74 -27.73
C MET A 443 -6.40 -19.13 -27.91
#